data_AF-A0A9X8EKS9-F1
#
_entry.id   AF-A0A9X8EKS9-F1
#
_cell.length_a   1.000
_cell.length_b   1.000
_cell.length_c   1.000
_cell.angle_alpha   90.00
_cell.angle_beta   90.00
_cell.angle_gamma   90.00
#
_symmetry.space_group_name_H-M   'P 1'
#
loop_
_entity.id
_entity.type
_entity.pdbx_description
1 polymer ?
#
loop_
_entity_poly.entity_id
_entity_poly.type
_entity_poly.pdbx_seq_one_letter_code
_entity_poly.pdbx_strand_id
1 'polypeptide(L)'
;GSAAKAVASKTPGWLEKLAGMLQSGEKNGAKATGGAAGKVDDVVAPSSKPEWLQRLDAGNEFNKVQSKNYPNNEVYIQRPDGNGYYRVDSYNPIKGEIVSRKLTQLSEVSEATAKSYINEAITKYPSGATIAKVPSSGSLGGQKLQGTVILEVPPQNGVIPKAILDSANKAGVLIRDTNGKVY
;
A
#
# COMPACT_ATOMS: atom_id res chain seq x y z
N GLY A 1 -30.59 -22.94 7.75
CA GLY A 1 -29.18 -22.88 7.35
C GLY A 1 -28.74 -21.44 7.33
N SER A 2 -27.63 -21.12 8.00
CA SER A 2 -27.14 -19.77 8.32
C SER A 2 -27.14 -18.75 7.18
N ALA A 3 -27.75 -17.59 7.45
CA ALA A 3 -27.47 -16.37 6.73
C ALA A 3 -26.15 -15.78 7.25
N ALA A 4 -25.14 -15.73 6.40
CA ALA A 4 -23.92 -14.95 6.65
C ALA A 4 -24.30 -13.46 6.70
N LYS A 5 -24.23 -12.85 7.89
CA LYS A 5 -24.26 -11.39 8.02
C LYS A 5 -22.98 -10.84 7.38
N ALA A 6 -23.09 -10.32 6.17
CA ALA A 6 -22.10 -9.40 5.63
C ALA A 6 -22.08 -8.17 6.54
N VAL A 7 -21.04 -8.05 7.36
CA VAL A 7 -20.75 -6.80 8.05
C VAL A 7 -20.26 -5.84 6.98
N ALA A 8 -21.15 -4.95 6.53
CA ALA A 8 -20.76 -3.80 5.72
C ALA A 8 -19.81 -2.94 6.57
N SER A 9 -18.50 -3.17 6.44
CA SER A 9 -17.49 -2.30 7.02
C SER A 9 -17.65 -0.94 6.36
N LYS A 10 -18.17 0.05 7.10
CA LYS A 10 -18.21 1.44 6.66
C LYS A 10 -16.81 1.82 6.20
N THR A 11 -16.67 2.25 4.95
CA THR A 11 -15.43 2.77 4.38
C THR A 11 -14.88 3.82 5.35
N PRO A 12 -13.70 3.61 5.95
CA PRO A 12 -13.10 4.63 6.80
C PRO A 12 -13.02 5.97 6.07
N GLY A 13 -13.36 7.09 6.72
CA GLY A 13 -13.42 8.41 6.04
C GLY A 13 -12.10 8.84 5.38
N TRP A 14 -10.98 8.23 5.75
CA TRP A 14 -9.69 8.44 5.08
C TRP A 14 -9.61 7.75 3.70
N LEU A 15 -10.33 6.64 3.47
CA LEU A 15 -10.52 6.02 2.15
C LEU A 15 -11.41 6.88 1.25
N GLU A 16 -12.48 7.48 1.79
CA GLU A 16 -13.30 8.43 1.02
C GLU A 16 -12.49 9.68 0.65
N LYS A 17 -11.72 10.21 1.61
CA LYS A 17 -10.82 11.34 1.36
C LYS A 17 -9.74 11.00 0.33
N LEU A 18 -9.18 9.79 0.38
CA LEU A 18 -8.21 9.34 -0.61
C LEU A 18 -8.84 9.14 -1.99
N ALA A 19 -10.04 8.57 -2.09
CA ALA A 19 -10.75 8.44 -3.36
C ALA A 19 -10.94 9.81 -4.02
N GLY A 20 -11.30 10.83 -3.22
CA GLY A 20 -11.33 12.22 -3.69
C GLY A 20 -9.97 12.75 -4.15
N MET A 21 -8.89 12.41 -3.44
CA MET A 21 -7.52 12.86 -3.78
C MET A 21 -6.91 12.14 -4.99
N LEU A 22 -7.22 10.85 -5.20
CA LEU A 22 -6.79 10.10 -6.37
C LEU A 22 -7.49 10.63 -7.62
N GLN A 23 -8.79 10.92 -7.53
CA GLN A 23 -9.58 11.53 -8.61
C GLN A 23 -9.13 12.96 -8.96
N SER A 24 -8.59 13.75 -8.02
CA SER A 24 -8.09 15.10 -8.29
C SER A 24 -6.70 15.17 -8.90
N GLY A 25 -5.86 14.14 -8.68
CA GLY A 25 -4.48 14.11 -9.16
C GLY A 25 -4.31 14.03 -10.68
N GLU A 26 -5.33 13.56 -11.40
CA GLU A 26 -5.29 13.39 -12.86
C GLU A 26 -5.60 14.68 -13.64
N LYS A 27 -6.17 15.71 -12.99
CA LYS A 27 -6.53 16.97 -13.67
C LYS A 27 -5.38 17.99 -13.77
N ASN A 28 -4.28 17.77 -13.05
CA ASN A 28 -3.18 18.74 -12.97
C ASN A 28 -1.98 18.42 -13.88
N GLY A 29 -2.11 17.41 -14.77
CA GLY A 29 -1.08 17.00 -15.72
C GLY A 29 -1.07 17.75 -17.07
N ALA A 30 -1.95 18.74 -17.28
CA ALA A 30 -1.98 19.54 -18.50
C ALA A 30 -1.21 20.85 -18.32
N LYS A 31 -0.02 20.90 -18.92
CA LYS A 31 0.80 22.11 -19.09
C LYS A 31 0.01 23.19 -19.85
N ALA A 32 -0.47 24.21 -19.15
CA ALA A 32 -1.01 25.42 -19.76
C ALA A 32 0.02 26.56 -19.71
N THR A 33 0.56 26.88 -20.88
CA THR A 33 1.30 28.11 -21.18
C THR A 33 0.31 29.24 -21.46
N GLY A 34 0.56 30.45 -20.94
CA GLY A 34 -0.06 31.69 -21.40
C GLY A 34 -0.72 32.51 -20.28
N GLY A 35 -0.18 33.70 -20.02
CA GLY A 35 -0.71 34.63 -19.02
C GLY A 35 -1.79 35.57 -19.56
N ALA A 36 -2.55 36.17 -18.64
CA ALA A 36 -3.09 37.54 -18.71
C ALA A 36 -3.71 37.92 -17.35
N ALA A 37 -3.62 39.20 -17.01
CA ALA A 37 -3.95 39.81 -15.72
C ALA A 37 -5.46 39.86 -15.38
N GLY A 38 -5.77 39.81 -14.09
CA GLY A 38 -7.06 40.20 -13.51
C GLY A 38 -7.02 40.22 -11.98
N LYS A 39 -7.28 41.38 -11.37
CA LYS A 39 -7.46 41.59 -9.92
C LYS A 39 -8.85 41.08 -9.47
N VAL A 40 -8.96 40.50 -8.27
CA VAL A 40 -9.75 40.99 -7.10
C VAL A 40 -10.14 39.87 -6.10
N ASP A 41 -9.94 40.21 -4.82
CA ASP A 41 -10.65 39.89 -3.57
C ASP A 41 -10.63 38.50 -2.88
N ASP A 42 -10.19 38.57 -1.61
CA ASP A 42 -10.54 37.81 -0.39
C ASP A 42 -11.02 36.36 -0.47
N VAL A 43 -10.20 35.44 0.04
CA VAL A 43 -10.48 34.58 1.22
C VAL A 43 -9.12 34.06 1.71
N VAL A 44 -8.73 34.33 2.95
CA VAL A 44 -7.64 33.57 3.61
C VAL A 44 -8.14 32.14 3.79
N ALA A 45 -7.90 31.29 2.79
CA ALA A 45 -8.06 29.86 2.92
C ALA A 45 -7.07 29.39 4.00
N PRO A 46 -7.51 28.62 5.03
CA PRO A 46 -6.54 28.01 5.93
C PRO A 46 -5.65 27.12 5.06
N SER A 47 -4.35 27.41 5.07
CA SER A 47 -3.32 26.73 4.29
C SER A 47 -3.52 25.22 4.41
N SER A 48 -4.22 24.64 3.45
CA SER A 48 -4.51 23.22 3.41
C SER A 48 -3.19 22.54 3.12
N LYS A 49 -2.79 21.57 3.96
CA LYS A 49 -1.54 20.80 3.79
C LYS A 49 -1.33 20.45 2.31
N PRO A 50 -0.11 20.54 1.75
CA PRO A 50 0.15 20.13 0.37
C PRO A 50 -0.38 18.72 0.08
N GLU A 51 -0.85 18.47 -1.14
CA GLU A 51 -1.50 17.20 -1.50
C GLU A 51 -0.59 15.99 -1.28
N TRP A 52 0.70 16.09 -1.62
CA TRP A 52 1.68 15.02 -1.40
C TRP A 52 1.82 14.66 0.08
N LEU A 53 1.73 15.66 0.98
CA LEU A 53 1.84 15.45 2.41
C LEU A 53 0.57 14.79 2.96
N GLN A 54 -0.60 15.19 2.46
CA GLN A 54 -1.86 14.53 2.80
C GLN A 54 -1.89 13.06 2.35
N ARG A 55 -1.33 12.73 1.17
CA ARG A 55 -1.21 11.35 0.68
C ARG A 55 -0.26 10.53 1.55
N LEU A 56 0.85 11.12 1.98
CA LEU A 56 1.80 10.49 2.90
C LEU A 56 1.16 10.21 4.27
N ASP A 57 0.44 11.19 4.84
CA ASP A 57 -0.30 11.03 6.10
C ASP A 57 -1.35 9.92 5.99
N ALA A 58 -2.10 9.87 4.88
CA ALA A 58 -3.10 8.83 4.64
C ALA A 58 -2.47 7.44 4.50
N GLY A 59 -1.33 7.32 3.82
CA GLY A 59 -0.58 6.07 3.70
C GLY A 59 -0.07 5.57 5.07
N ASN A 60 0.45 6.47 5.90
CA ASN A 60 0.91 6.13 7.24
C ASN A 60 -0.23 5.69 8.16
N GLU A 61 -1.38 6.37 8.11
CA GLU A 61 -2.55 5.96 8.88
C GLU A 61 -3.15 4.65 8.38
N PHE A 62 -3.18 4.41 7.07
CA PHE A 62 -3.55 3.09 6.51
C PHE A 62 -2.67 1.98 7.08
N ASN A 63 -1.35 2.17 7.03
CA ASN A 63 -0.36 1.24 7.55
C ASN A 63 -0.58 0.98 9.05
N LYS A 64 -0.82 2.03 9.83
CA LYS A 64 -1.07 1.94 11.28
C LYS A 64 -2.40 1.26 11.63
N VAL A 65 -3.45 1.46 10.84
CA VAL A 65 -4.75 0.81 11.08
C VAL A 65 -4.65 -0.67 10.76
N GLN A 66 -4.08 -1.02 9.60
CA GLN A 66 -4.01 -2.42 9.17
C GLN A 66 -3.02 -3.26 9.97
N SER A 67 -2.02 -2.65 10.62
CA SER A 67 -0.97 -3.40 11.33
C SER A 67 -1.53 -4.19 12.51
N LYS A 68 -2.65 -3.72 13.06
CA LYS A 68 -3.39 -4.38 14.15
C LYS A 68 -3.90 -5.77 13.78
N ASN A 69 -4.02 -6.07 12.48
CA ASN A 69 -4.49 -7.36 11.98
C ASN A 69 -3.37 -8.42 11.89
N TYR A 70 -2.13 -8.05 12.21
CA TYR A 70 -0.95 -8.89 12.04
C TYR A 70 -0.13 -9.03 13.33
N PRO A 71 0.49 -10.21 13.55
CA PRO A 71 1.22 -10.48 14.79
C PRO A 71 2.58 -9.77 14.87
N ASN A 72 3.27 -9.61 13.74
CA ASN A 72 4.56 -8.92 13.68
C ASN A 72 4.46 -7.81 12.65
N ASN A 73 4.87 -6.60 13.04
CA ASN A 73 4.77 -5.40 12.22
C ASN A 73 6.12 -4.73 12.12
N GLU A 74 6.34 -4.01 11.02
CA GLU A 74 7.58 -3.26 10.77
C GLU A 74 8.85 -4.11 10.94
N VAL A 75 8.85 -5.33 10.39
CA VAL A 75 9.94 -6.30 10.56
C VAL A 75 11.12 -5.93 9.67
N TYR A 76 12.31 -5.85 10.25
CA TYR A 76 13.54 -5.50 9.54
C TYR A 76 14.14 -6.71 8.83
N ILE A 77 14.38 -6.57 7.53
CA ILE A 77 14.98 -7.58 6.66
C ILE A 77 16.35 -7.09 6.24
N GLN A 78 17.38 -7.91 6.41
CA GLN A 78 18.73 -7.57 5.95
C GLN A 78 18.71 -7.37 4.45
N ARG A 79 19.31 -6.28 3.98
CA ARG A 79 19.48 -6.07 2.54
C ARG A 79 20.47 -7.08 1.97
N PRO A 80 20.29 -7.54 0.72
CA PRO A 80 21.22 -8.46 0.08
C PRO A 80 22.66 -7.92 -0.03
N ASP A 81 22.82 -6.59 -0.13
CA ASP A 81 24.11 -5.90 -0.19
C ASP A 81 24.79 -5.73 1.18
N GLY A 82 24.13 -6.16 2.27
CA GLY A 82 24.61 -5.99 3.65
C GLY A 82 24.50 -4.55 4.19
N ASN A 83 24.05 -3.58 3.39
CA ASN A 83 24.03 -2.17 3.76
C ASN A 83 22.68 -1.74 4.34
N GLY A 84 22.43 -2.19 5.56
CA GLY A 84 21.24 -1.82 6.33
C GLY A 84 20.06 -2.75 6.07
N TYR A 85 18.85 -2.19 6.16
CA TYR A 85 17.63 -2.98 6.23
C TYR A 85 16.56 -2.50 5.23
N TYR A 86 15.76 -3.44 4.74
CA TYR A 86 14.39 -3.16 4.32
C TYR A 86 13.46 -3.39 5.51
N ARG A 87 12.24 -2.86 5.42
CA ARG A 87 11.24 -2.98 6.48
C ARG A 87 9.94 -3.44 5.87
N VAL A 88 9.58 -4.70 6.11
CA VAL A 88 8.28 -5.22 5.68
C VAL A 88 7.19 -4.70 6.61
N ASP A 89 6.04 -4.36 6.05
CA ASP A 89 4.97 -3.71 6.81
C ASP A 89 4.40 -4.65 7.87
N SER A 90 4.15 -5.91 7.52
CA SER A 90 3.76 -6.97 8.45
C SER A 90 4.27 -8.35 8.02
N TYR A 91 4.46 -9.25 9.00
CA TYR A 91 4.86 -10.64 8.79
C TYR A 91 4.07 -11.58 9.72
N ASN A 92 3.47 -12.62 9.14
CA ASN A 92 2.82 -13.69 9.87
C ASN A 92 3.54 -15.02 9.60
N PRO A 93 4.43 -15.48 10.50
CA PRO A 93 5.15 -16.74 10.30
C PRO A 93 4.24 -17.98 10.39
N ILE A 94 3.11 -17.90 11.09
CA ILE A 94 2.19 -19.04 11.26
C ILE A 94 1.42 -19.28 9.97
N LYS A 95 0.96 -18.22 9.31
CA LYS A 95 0.25 -18.29 8.02
C LYS A 95 1.20 -18.26 6.81
N GLY A 96 2.47 -17.95 7.03
CA GLY A 96 3.44 -17.72 5.94
C GLY A 96 3.05 -16.51 5.08
N GLU A 97 2.74 -15.36 5.69
CA GLU A 97 2.34 -14.15 4.98
C GLU A 97 3.39 -13.04 5.15
N ILE A 98 3.93 -12.55 4.04
CA ILE A 98 4.84 -11.41 3.97
C ILE A 98 4.06 -10.25 3.35
N VAL A 99 3.64 -9.28 4.16
CA VAL A 99 2.66 -8.28 3.73
C VAL A 99 3.35 -6.95 3.47
N SER A 100 3.20 -6.45 2.24
CA SER A 100 3.52 -5.07 1.89
C SER A 100 2.25 -4.33 1.51
N ARG A 101 2.06 -3.14 2.07
CA ARG A 101 0.85 -2.35 1.90
C ARG A 101 1.05 -1.24 0.91
N LYS A 102 0.09 -1.07 0.00
CA LYS A 102 0.01 0.11 -0.84
C LYS A 102 -1.38 0.69 -0.76
N LEU A 103 -1.39 1.98 -0.43
CA LEU A 103 -2.62 2.72 -0.43
C LEU A 103 -2.95 3.18 -1.87
N THR A 104 -3.65 2.36 -2.64
CA THR A 104 -3.91 2.63 -4.06
C THR A 104 -5.15 1.90 -4.58
N GLN A 105 -5.79 2.47 -5.60
CA GLN A 105 -6.76 1.79 -6.45
C GLN A 105 -6.02 1.31 -7.70
N LEU A 106 -5.74 0.01 -7.78
CA LEU A 106 -5.03 -0.61 -8.89
C LEU A 106 -5.77 -0.47 -10.23
N SER A 107 -7.10 -0.26 -10.18
CA SER A 107 -7.91 0.05 -11.36
C SER A 107 -7.73 1.48 -11.88
N GLU A 108 -7.16 2.38 -11.09
CA GLU A 108 -7.03 3.82 -11.39
C GLU A 108 -5.57 4.24 -11.68
N VAL A 109 -4.61 3.32 -11.54
CA VAL A 109 -3.20 3.61 -11.86
C VAL A 109 -2.79 2.96 -13.17
N SER A 110 -1.72 3.47 -13.77
CA SER A 110 -1.14 2.84 -14.95
C SER A 110 -0.64 1.42 -14.63
N GLU A 111 -0.67 0.54 -15.63
CA GLU A 111 -0.12 -0.81 -15.50
C GLU A 111 1.35 -0.82 -15.08
N ALA A 112 2.15 0.13 -15.58
CA ALA A 112 3.55 0.29 -15.20
C ALA A 112 3.72 0.63 -13.71
N THR A 113 2.85 1.51 -13.20
CA THR A 113 2.83 1.87 -11.77
C THR A 113 2.48 0.66 -10.91
N ALA A 114 1.43 -0.08 -11.27
CA ALA A 114 1.04 -1.28 -10.54
C ALA A 114 2.13 -2.36 -10.56
N LYS A 115 2.75 -2.59 -11.73
CA LYS A 115 3.91 -3.49 -11.87
C LYS A 115 5.08 -3.07 -11.00
N SER A 116 5.34 -1.76 -10.87
CA SER A 116 6.38 -1.26 -9.96
C SER A 116 6.09 -1.64 -8.51
N TYR A 117 4.83 -1.59 -8.06
CA TYR A 117 4.47 -2.01 -6.71
C TYR A 117 4.68 -3.51 -6.48
N ILE A 118 4.29 -4.33 -7.46
CA ILE A 118 4.50 -5.80 -7.44
C ILE A 118 6.01 -6.12 -7.39
N ASN A 119 6.79 -5.50 -8.28
CA ASN A 119 8.24 -5.71 -8.35
C ASN A 119 8.96 -5.24 -7.09
N GLU A 120 8.52 -4.12 -6.51
CA GLU A 120 9.05 -3.62 -5.24
C GLU A 120 8.87 -4.65 -4.12
N ALA A 121 7.70 -5.30 -4.04
CA ALA A 121 7.41 -6.28 -3.00
C ALA A 121 8.35 -7.51 -3.07
N ILE A 122 8.58 -8.06 -4.27
CA ILE A 122 9.47 -9.22 -4.44
C ILE A 122 10.96 -8.87 -4.33
N THR A 123 11.34 -7.66 -4.73
CA THR A 123 12.74 -7.21 -4.72
C THR A 123 13.20 -6.91 -3.29
N LYS A 124 12.35 -6.25 -2.49
CA LYS A 124 12.68 -5.92 -1.10
C LYS A 124 12.61 -7.12 -0.17
N TYR A 125 11.74 -8.09 -0.47
CA TYR A 125 11.47 -9.23 0.41
C TYR A 125 11.66 -10.57 -0.30
N PRO A 126 12.86 -10.88 -0.79
CA PRO A 126 13.10 -12.15 -1.43
C PRO A 126 12.89 -13.27 -0.41
N SER A 127 12.27 -14.37 -0.84
CA SER A 127 12.13 -15.57 -0.01
C SER A 127 13.50 -16.05 0.45
N GLY A 128 13.64 -16.38 1.73
CA GLY A 128 14.92 -16.75 2.33
C GLY A 128 15.80 -15.57 2.76
N ALA A 129 15.32 -14.32 2.66
CA ALA A 129 15.98 -13.18 3.26
C ALA A 129 16.12 -13.35 4.78
N THR A 130 17.20 -12.84 5.37
CA THR A 130 17.43 -12.94 6.81
C THR A 130 16.70 -11.81 7.53
N ILE A 131 15.88 -12.15 8.52
CA ILE A 131 15.31 -11.17 9.45
C ILE A 131 16.45 -10.63 10.32
N ALA A 132 16.59 -9.31 10.39
CA ALA A 132 17.66 -8.67 11.14
C ALA A 132 17.57 -8.97 12.64
N LYS A 133 18.73 -9.19 13.28
CA LYS A 133 18.84 -9.35 14.74
C LYS A 133 18.89 -7.98 15.42
N VAL A 134 17.75 -7.32 15.47
CA VAL A 134 17.55 -6.04 16.18
C VAL A 134 16.56 -6.24 17.34
N PRO A 135 16.56 -5.38 18.38
CA PRO A 135 15.71 -5.58 19.55
C PRO A 135 14.22 -5.78 19.22
N SER A 136 13.69 -5.06 18.23
CA SER A 136 12.29 -5.17 17.81
C SER A 136 11.94 -6.50 17.13
N SER A 137 12.93 -7.26 16.64
CA SER A 137 12.69 -8.55 16.00
C SER A 137 12.41 -9.68 16.99
N GLY A 138 12.75 -9.50 18.28
CA GLY A 138 12.56 -10.52 19.30
C GLY A 138 13.06 -11.90 18.87
N SER A 139 12.21 -12.92 18.97
CA SER A 139 12.52 -14.31 18.61
C SER A 139 12.68 -14.54 17.10
N LEU A 140 12.21 -13.63 16.25
CA LEU A 140 12.34 -13.74 14.78
C LEU A 140 13.74 -13.37 14.28
N GLY A 141 14.54 -12.66 15.08
CA GLY A 141 15.87 -12.21 14.69
C GLY A 141 16.77 -13.35 14.23
N GLY A 142 17.30 -13.25 13.01
CA GLY A 142 18.17 -14.27 12.39
C GLY A 142 17.43 -15.41 11.71
N GLN A 143 16.10 -15.50 11.83
CA GLN A 143 15.31 -16.45 11.07
C GLN A 143 15.22 -16.05 9.59
N LYS A 144 14.78 -16.99 8.77
CA LYS A 144 14.54 -16.79 7.34
C LYS A 144 13.10 -16.30 7.14
N LEU A 145 12.95 -15.24 6.35
CA LEU A 145 11.67 -14.77 5.88
C LEU A 145 11.11 -15.79 4.88
N GLN A 146 9.96 -16.38 5.21
CA GLN A 146 9.33 -17.43 4.40
C GLN A 146 7.84 -17.17 4.27
N GLY A 147 7.27 -17.56 3.13
CA GLY A 147 5.86 -17.43 2.87
C GLY A 147 5.54 -16.74 1.56
N THR A 148 4.24 -16.48 1.37
CA THR A 148 3.70 -15.80 0.21
C THR A 148 3.81 -14.30 0.38
N VAL A 149 4.32 -13.62 -0.65
CA VAL A 149 4.33 -12.16 -0.70
C VAL A 149 2.93 -11.68 -1.05
N ILE A 150 2.38 -10.81 -0.20
CA ILE A 150 1.05 -10.24 -0.35
C ILE A 150 1.18 -8.74 -0.55
N LEU A 151 0.65 -8.25 -1.68
CA LEU A 151 0.41 -6.83 -1.88
C LEU A 151 -0.99 -6.51 -1.33
N GLU A 152 -1.02 -5.98 -0.11
CA GLU A 152 -2.27 -5.59 0.55
C GLU A 152 -2.69 -4.17 0.15
N VAL A 153 -3.92 -4.06 -0.35
CA VAL A 153 -4.50 -2.81 -0.86
C VAL A 153 -5.86 -2.54 -0.20
N PRO A 154 -6.44 -1.33 -0.31
CA PRO A 154 -7.84 -1.14 0.02
C PRO A 154 -8.76 -1.99 -0.87
N PRO A 155 -10.03 -2.20 -0.46
CA PRO A 155 -11.04 -2.73 -1.37
C PRO A 155 -11.08 -1.91 -2.67
N GLN A 156 -11.13 -2.61 -3.79
CA GLN A 156 -11.07 -1.98 -5.10
C GLN A 156 -12.46 -1.56 -5.55
N ASN A 157 -12.59 -0.33 -6.01
CA ASN A 157 -13.83 0.23 -6.53
C ASN A 157 -14.06 -0.19 -7.99
N GLY A 158 -12.97 -0.42 -8.74
CA GLY A 158 -12.98 -0.88 -10.11
C GLY A 158 -12.45 -2.29 -10.28
N VAL A 159 -12.69 -2.86 -11.46
CA VAL A 159 -12.06 -4.13 -11.85
C VAL A 159 -10.57 -3.88 -12.06
N ILE A 160 -9.72 -4.64 -11.37
CA ILE A 160 -8.28 -4.59 -11.60
C ILE A 160 -8.02 -5.12 -13.02
N PRO A 161 -7.33 -4.35 -13.88
CA PRO A 161 -6.94 -4.81 -15.21
C PRO A 161 -6.27 -6.18 -15.17
N LYS A 162 -6.69 -7.10 -16.05
CA LYS A 162 -6.17 -8.47 -16.09
C LYS A 162 -4.65 -8.53 -16.24
N ALA A 163 -4.04 -7.60 -16.98
CA ALA A 163 -2.60 -7.53 -17.13
C ALA A 163 -1.85 -7.29 -15.80
N ILE A 164 -2.45 -6.57 -14.85
CA ILE A 164 -1.89 -6.35 -13.51
C ILE A 164 -1.98 -7.64 -12.70
N LEU A 165 -3.14 -8.32 -12.72
CA LEU A 165 -3.33 -9.61 -12.04
C LEU A 165 -2.37 -10.68 -12.58
N ASP A 166 -2.26 -10.79 -13.90
CA ASP A 166 -1.34 -11.73 -14.56
C ASP A 166 0.12 -11.43 -14.20
N SER A 167 0.48 -10.15 -14.05
CA SER A 167 1.82 -9.74 -13.60
C SER A 167 2.10 -10.14 -12.16
N ALA A 168 1.12 -9.96 -11.26
CA ALA A 168 1.23 -10.37 -9.86
C ALA A 168 1.36 -11.89 -9.74
N ASN A 169 0.50 -12.63 -10.44
CA ASN A 169 0.54 -14.09 -10.49
C ASN A 169 1.89 -14.62 -11.02
N LYS A 170 2.40 -14.04 -12.11
CA LYS A 170 3.71 -14.41 -12.66
C LYS A 170 4.85 -14.13 -11.69
N ALA A 171 4.74 -13.09 -10.89
CA ALA A 171 5.71 -12.72 -9.84
C ALA A 171 5.56 -13.54 -8.55
N GLY A 172 4.50 -14.36 -8.42
CA GLY A 172 4.18 -15.06 -7.17
C GLY A 172 3.71 -14.12 -6.05
N VAL A 173 3.15 -12.96 -6.41
CA VAL A 173 2.58 -11.99 -5.48
C VAL A 173 1.06 -12.11 -5.48
N LEU A 174 0.49 -12.30 -4.29
CA LEU A 174 -0.95 -12.33 -4.11
C LEU A 174 -1.47 -10.91 -3.84
N ILE A 175 -2.46 -10.46 -4.61
CA ILE A 175 -3.15 -9.19 -4.34
C ILE A 175 -4.35 -9.48 -3.44
N ARG A 176 -4.35 -8.87 -2.25
CA ARG A 176 -5.42 -9.03 -1.26
C ARG A 176 -5.90 -7.65 -0.81
N ASP A 177 -7.21 -7.47 -0.67
CA ASP A 177 -7.70 -6.27 0.01
C ASP A 177 -7.81 -6.45 1.53
N THR A 178 -8.00 -5.34 2.25
CA THR A 178 -8.15 -5.35 3.71
C THR A 178 -9.40 -6.08 4.21
N ASN A 179 -10.35 -6.42 3.34
CA ASN A 179 -11.50 -7.25 3.68
C ASN A 179 -11.20 -8.76 3.48
N GLY A 180 -9.99 -9.09 3.04
CA GLY A 180 -9.54 -10.45 2.79
C GLY A 180 -9.88 -10.99 1.40
N LYS A 181 -10.45 -10.18 0.50
CA LYS A 181 -10.71 -10.62 -0.87
C LYS A 181 -9.39 -10.71 -1.63
N VAL A 182 -9.17 -11.85 -2.25
CA VAL A 182 -8.06 -12.10 -3.17
C VAL A 182 -8.54 -11.86 -4.60
N TYR A 183 -7.70 -11.22 -5.41
CA TYR A 183 -8.00 -10.84 -6.80
C TYR A 183 -7.21 -11.67 -7.80
#